data_AF-A0A2K6UX19-F1
#
_entry.id   AF-A0A2K6UX19-F1
#
_cell.length_a   1.000
_cell.length_b   1.000
_cell.length_c   1.000
_cell.angle_alpha   90.00
_cell.angle_beta   90.00
_cell.angle_gamma   90.00
#
_symmetry.space_group_name_H-M   'P 1'
#
loop_
_entity.id
_entity.type
_entity.pdbx_description
1 polymer ?
#
loop_
_entity_poly.entity_id
_entity_poly.type
_entity_poly.pdbx_seq_one_letter_code
_entity_poly.pdbx_strand_id
1 'polypeptide(L)'
;MKNSRTWGWRVLMEIFLLCAALVCLSLPGSRGERPHAFESNAANKSFAKSRQTRSVDVTLMPIDCELSSWSSWTTCDPCQKKRYRHAYLLRPSQFHGEPCNFPDKEAEDCVANRPCRSQVRCEGFVCAQTGRCVNRRLLCNGDNDCGDQSDEANCRRIYKKCQHEMDQYWAIGGLASGINLFTNTLEGPVLDHKYYAGGCSPHYILNTRFRKPYNVESYMPQTQGKYEFALEEYELYSDFEHNVMEKTIKKSSFGFGLKIPGIFEIGISSQSDQGKHYIKRIKRFSHTRSVFLHARSDLEVAHYKLKSRSLMLHYEFLQRVKQLPLEYGYGEYRDLFRDFGTHYITEAVLGGIYEYTLVMNKEAMERGDYTLSNVHACAKNDFKIGGAIEEVYVKLGVSVGKCRGILNEIKDRKKRNTMVEDLVVLVRGGASEHITTLAYKELPTADLMQEWGDAVQYNPAIIKVKVEPLYELVTATDFAYSSTVRQNMKQALEEFQKEVSSCQCASCQGNGVPVLKESHCDCICPAGFQGLACEISYQKNITIDGKWNCWSNWSSCSGGHKTRQRQCHNPPPQNGGSPCPGPASETLNC
;
A
#
# COMPACT_ATOMS: atom_id res chain seq x y z
N MET A 1 25.23 2.06 66.48
CA MET A 1 25.68 3.48 66.54
C MET A 1 25.19 4.20 65.29
N LYS A 2 24.99 5.53 65.37
CA LYS A 2 24.82 6.48 64.24
C LYS A 2 25.97 6.31 63.21
N ASN A 3 25.94 6.66 61.92
CA ASN A 3 25.08 7.46 61.01
C ASN A 3 25.50 7.09 59.55
N SER A 4 24.93 7.52 58.40
CA SER A 4 23.60 8.05 58.01
C SER A 4 23.57 8.38 56.49
N ARG A 5 22.47 8.06 55.77
CA ARG A 5 21.73 8.87 54.74
C ARG A 5 20.86 7.93 53.86
N THR A 6 19.52 8.00 53.86
CA THR A 6 18.63 8.88 53.03
C THR A 6 18.98 8.82 51.53
N TRP A 7 18.08 8.63 50.55
CA TRP A 7 16.61 8.77 50.39
C TRP A 7 16.28 8.03 49.05
N GLY A 8 15.10 7.54 48.66
CA GLY A 8 13.74 7.62 49.19
C GLY A 8 12.74 7.04 48.17
N TRP A 9 12.56 5.71 48.12
CA TRP A 9 11.43 5.04 47.46
C TRP A 9 10.36 4.73 48.51
N ARG A 10 9.23 5.48 48.54
CA ARG A 10 7.97 5.15 49.25
C ARG A 10 6.93 6.29 49.12
N VAL A 11 6.16 6.32 48.04
CA VAL A 11 4.77 6.85 48.00
C VAL A 11 4.02 6.12 46.88
N LEU A 12 3.38 4.99 47.17
CA LEU A 12 2.48 4.31 46.20
C LEU A 12 1.54 3.25 46.82
N MET A 13 1.39 3.20 48.15
CA MET A 13 0.61 2.16 48.86
C MET A 13 -0.15 2.68 50.09
N GLU A 14 -0.82 3.84 49.96
CA GLU A 14 -1.94 4.24 50.82
C GLU A 14 -3.03 4.89 49.94
N ILE A 15 -4.26 5.01 50.46
CA ILE A 15 -5.49 5.41 49.72
C ILE A 15 -6.05 4.29 48.80
N PHE A 16 -6.17 3.07 49.35
CA PHE A 16 -7.06 2.02 48.80
C PHE A 16 -7.88 1.31 49.88
N LEU A 17 -8.34 2.07 50.88
CA LEU A 17 -9.17 1.59 51.99
C LEU A 17 -10.09 2.72 52.49
N LEU A 18 -11.38 2.69 52.12
CA LEU A 18 -12.55 3.23 52.84
C LEU A 18 -13.82 3.21 51.95
N CYS A 19 -14.32 2.01 51.62
CA CYS A 19 -15.60 1.82 50.93
C CYS A 19 -16.36 0.63 51.53
N ALA A 20 -16.80 0.77 52.79
CA ALA A 20 -17.72 -0.18 53.44
C ALA A 20 -18.36 0.41 54.72
N ALA A 21 -19.50 1.09 54.60
CA ALA A 21 -20.42 1.34 55.72
C ALA A 21 -21.83 1.68 55.23
N LEU A 22 -22.85 0.99 55.78
CA LEU A 22 -24.29 1.31 55.75
C LEU A 22 -24.96 1.28 54.35
N VAL A 23 -25.57 0.17 53.88
CA VAL A 23 -26.74 -0.60 54.38
C VAL A 23 -28.10 0.06 54.08
N CYS A 24 -28.97 -0.75 53.47
CA CYS A 24 -30.28 -0.47 52.89
C CYS A 24 -31.33 0.21 53.81
N LEU A 25 -32.26 0.94 53.19
CA LEU A 25 -33.73 0.92 53.46
C LEU A 25 -34.50 1.56 52.27
N SER A 26 -35.82 1.36 52.19
CA SER A 26 -36.59 1.40 50.93
C SER A 26 -37.83 2.33 50.90
N LEU A 27 -38.04 3.04 49.77
CA LEU A 27 -39.30 3.64 49.24
C LEU A 27 -39.97 4.79 50.04
N PRO A 28 -40.87 5.63 49.46
CA PRO A 28 -41.15 5.95 48.03
C PRO A 28 -41.29 7.47 47.68
N GLY A 29 -41.00 7.84 46.41
CA GLY A 29 -41.72 8.84 45.57
C GLY A 29 -41.73 10.36 45.87
N SER A 30 -41.25 11.19 44.92
CA SER A 30 -41.92 12.43 44.45
C SER A 30 -41.26 13.03 43.17
N ARG A 31 -41.89 14.06 42.58
CA ARG A 31 -41.59 14.74 41.28
C ARG A 31 -40.36 15.68 41.29
N GLY A 32 -39.84 15.96 40.09
CA GLY A 32 -38.97 17.10 39.73
C GLY A 32 -38.23 16.83 38.40
N GLU A 33 -38.79 17.14 37.23
CA GLU A 33 -38.72 18.41 36.48
C GLU A 33 -37.33 18.85 35.98
N ARG A 34 -37.24 19.15 34.67
CA ARG A 34 -36.04 19.61 33.96
C ARG A 34 -35.96 21.15 33.93
N PRO A 35 -34.76 21.73 34.05
CA PRO A 35 -34.40 23.00 33.41
C PRO A 35 -33.40 22.73 32.26
N HIS A 36 -33.63 23.15 31.01
CA HIS A 36 -33.84 24.48 30.40
C HIS A 36 -32.55 25.06 29.79
N ALA A 37 -32.69 25.49 28.53
CA ALA A 37 -31.62 26.02 27.70
C ALA A 37 -31.28 27.48 28.02
N PHE A 38 -30.13 27.95 27.51
CA PHE A 38 -29.85 29.37 27.35
C PHE A 38 -29.58 29.68 25.87
N GLU A 39 -30.25 30.72 25.37
CA GLU A 39 -30.20 31.15 23.97
C GLU A 39 -28.99 32.05 23.68
N SER A 40 -28.66 32.18 22.39
CA SER A 40 -27.99 33.36 21.86
C SER A 40 -28.61 33.77 20.51
N ASN A 41 -29.56 34.70 20.56
CA ASN A 41 -30.14 35.33 19.38
C ASN A 41 -29.36 36.61 19.01
N ALA A 42 -28.86 36.69 17.77
CA ALA A 42 -29.07 37.82 16.84
C ALA A 42 -27.98 37.93 15.75
N ALA A 43 -28.31 37.49 14.53
CA ALA A 43 -27.88 38.14 13.29
C ALA A 43 -28.69 37.60 12.10
N ASN A 44 -29.84 38.22 11.80
CA ASN A 44 -30.59 37.93 10.58
C ASN A 44 -29.76 38.36 9.35
N LYS A 45 -29.17 37.39 8.64
CA LYS A 45 -28.80 37.54 7.23
C LYS A 45 -29.25 36.30 6.47
N SER A 46 -29.98 36.52 5.39
CA SER A 46 -30.67 35.52 4.60
C SER A 46 -29.71 34.56 3.91
N PHE A 47 -29.35 33.47 4.61
CA PHE A 47 -28.88 32.27 3.92
C PHE A 47 -30.05 31.66 3.16
N ALA A 48 -30.13 31.99 1.87
CA ALA A 48 -30.92 31.23 0.92
C ALA A 48 -30.52 29.75 1.09
N LYS A 49 -31.49 28.90 1.46
CA LYS A 49 -31.27 27.45 1.54
C LYS A 49 -30.94 26.95 0.15
N SER A 50 -29.64 26.85 -0.15
CA SER A 50 -29.14 26.14 -1.32
C SER A 50 -29.69 24.73 -1.26
N ARG A 51 -30.67 24.43 -2.12
CA ARG A 51 -31.26 23.10 -2.20
C ARG A 51 -30.17 22.15 -2.69
N GLN A 52 -29.72 21.25 -1.81
CA GLN A 52 -29.01 20.05 -2.23
C GLN A 52 -29.82 19.38 -3.33
N THR A 53 -29.26 19.29 -4.53
CA THR A 53 -29.83 18.46 -5.58
C THR A 53 -29.51 17.01 -5.28
N ARG A 54 -30.47 16.29 -4.69
CA ARG A 54 -30.59 14.87 -5.02
C ARG A 54 -30.91 14.77 -6.51
N SER A 55 -30.29 13.83 -7.21
CA SER A 55 -30.94 13.28 -8.41
C SER A 55 -32.32 12.76 -7.99
N VAL A 56 -33.32 12.93 -8.85
CA VAL A 56 -34.67 12.45 -8.54
C VAL A 56 -34.61 10.92 -8.45
N ASP A 57 -34.84 10.42 -7.25
CA ASP A 57 -34.94 9.01 -6.87
C ASP A 57 -33.77 8.11 -7.29
N VAL A 58 -32.65 8.20 -6.54
CA VAL A 58 -31.69 7.10 -6.44
C VAL A 58 -31.66 6.62 -4.99
N THR A 59 -32.57 5.71 -4.66
CA THR A 59 -32.32 4.74 -3.60
C THR A 59 -31.14 3.89 -4.05
N LEU A 60 -29.97 4.06 -3.41
CA LEU A 60 -28.87 3.13 -3.63
C LEU A 60 -29.34 1.75 -3.18
N MET A 61 -29.53 0.85 -4.15
CA MET A 61 -29.83 -0.53 -3.85
C MET A 61 -28.57 -1.16 -3.23
N PRO A 62 -28.68 -1.77 -2.03
CA PRO A 62 -27.61 -2.59 -1.49
C PRO A 62 -27.27 -3.68 -2.51
N ILE A 63 -25.98 -3.90 -2.72
CA ILE A 63 -25.48 -4.95 -3.60
C ILE A 63 -24.94 -6.04 -2.70
N ASP A 64 -25.69 -7.12 -2.53
CA ASP A 64 -25.28 -8.24 -1.70
C ASP A 64 -24.16 -9.03 -2.39
N CYS A 65 -23.28 -9.64 -1.60
CA CYS A 65 -22.18 -10.44 -2.08
C CYS A 65 -22.68 -11.77 -2.67
N GLU A 66 -22.26 -12.11 -3.88
CA GLU A 66 -22.58 -13.38 -4.54
C GLU A 66 -21.30 -14.17 -4.84
N LEU A 67 -21.25 -15.41 -4.34
CA LEU A 67 -20.26 -16.41 -4.74
C LEU A 67 -20.85 -17.31 -5.83
N SER A 68 -19.96 -17.94 -6.60
CA SER A 68 -20.34 -18.99 -7.53
C SER A 68 -20.95 -20.21 -6.83
N SER A 69 -21.61 -21.08 -7.59
CA SER A 69 -21.76 -22.46 -7.16
C SER A 69 -20.39 -23.09 -6.89
N TRP A 70 -20.37 -24.07 -5.99
CA TRP A 70 -19.17 -24.85 -5.69
C TRP A 70 -18.59 -25.52 -6.94
N SER A 71 -17.27 -25.49 -7.08
CA SER A 71 -16.55 -26.32 -8.05
C SER A 71 -16.85 -27.80 -7.84
N SER A 72 -16.62 -28.62 -8.86
CA SER A 72 -16.48 -30.06 -8.65
C SER A 72 -15.39 -30.33 -7.61
N TRP A 73 -15.57 -31.39 -6.82
CA TRP A 73 -14.52 -31.90 -5.94
C TRP A 73 -13.32 -32.34 -6.77
N THR A 74 -12.11 -31.97 -6.34
CA THR A 74 -10.88 -32.56 -6.89
C THR A 74 -10.84 -34.07 -6.63
N THR A 75 -9.98 -34.76 -7.38
CA THR A 75 -9.46 -36.06 -6.95
C THR A 75 -8.79 -35.95 -5.57
N CYS A 76 -8.75 -37.07 -4.85
CA CYS A 76 -8.10 -37.14 -3.55
C CYS A 76 -6.57 -36.98 -3.71
N ASP A 77 -6.00 -35.95 -3.10
CA ASP A 77 -4.57 -35.68 -3.16
C ASP A 77 -3.78 -36.79 -2.43
N PRO A 78 -2.79 -37.42 -3.07
CA PRO A 78 -2.05 -38.55 -2.49
C PRO A 78 -1.11 -38.15 -1.34
N CYS A 79 -0.74 -36.87 -1.25
CA CYS A 79 0.18 -36.34 -0.25
C CYS A 79 -0.57 -35.74 0.95
N GLN A 80 -1.55 -34.88 0.69
CA GLN A 80 -2.35 -34.23 1.74
C GLN A 80 -3.48 -35.12 2.27
N LYS A 81 -3.86 -36.19 1.54
CA LYS A 81 -5.00 -37.07 1.84
C LYS A 81 -6.32 -36.30 1.98
N LYS A 82 -6.46 -35.26 1.16
CA LYS A 82 -7.62 -34.35 1.13
C LYS A 82 -8.09 -34.12 -0.30
N ARG A 83 -9.39 -33.88 -0.45
CA ARG A 83 -9.99 -33.35 -1.66
C ARG A 83 -10.49 -31.93 -1.39
N TYR A 84 -10.53 -31.11 -2.43
CA TYR A 84 -10.80 -29.68 -2.32
C TYR A 84 -11.93 -29.27 -3.25
N ARG A 85 -12.68 -28.24 -2.86
CA ARG A 85 -13.55 -27.47 -3.75
C ARG A 85 -13.52 -26.00 -3.36
N HIS A 86 -13.89 -25.13 -4.28
CA HIS A 86 -13.88 -23.68 -4.07
C HIS A 86 -15.05 -23.01 -4.75
N ALA A 87 -15.37 -21.81 -4.29
CA ALA A 87 -16.21 -20.86 -5.00
C ALA A 87 -15.36 -19.63 -5.38
N TYR A 88 -15.75 -18.95 -6.45
CA TYR A 88 -15.15 -17.67 -6.86
C TYR A 88 -16.16 -16.54 -6.64
N LEU A 89 -15.65 -15.33 -6.39
CA LEU A 89 -16.48 -14.15 -6.25
C LEU A 89 -17.13 -13.81 -7.61
N LEU A 90 -18.46 -13.78 -7.65
CA LEU A 90 -19.23 -13.32 -8.81
C LEU A 90 -19.52 -11.82 -8.70
N ARG A 91 -19.94 -11.38 -7.50
CA ARG A 91 -20.27 -10.00 -7.22
C ARG A 91 -19.81 -9.62 -5.80
N PRO A 92 -18.95 -8.60 -5.63
CA PRO A 92 -18.60 -8.08 -4.31
C PRO A 92 -19.79 -7.38 -3.65
N SER A 93 -19.81 -7.38 -2.32
CA SER A 93 -20.75 -6.55 -1.55
C SER A 93 -20.45 -5.06 -1.73
N GLN A 94 -21.49 -4.23 -1.87
CA GLN A 94 -21.36 -2.79 -2.04
C GLN A 94 -22.59 -2.05 -1.49
N PHE A 95 -22.43 -0.79 -1.09
CA PHE A 95 -23.51 0.08 -0.58
C PHE A 95 -24.30 -0.51 0.60
N HIS A 96 -23.60 -1.13 1.57
CA HIS A 96 -24.18 -1.86 2.70
C HIS A 96 -25.04 -3.09 2.35
N GLY A 97 -24.82 -3.72 1.20
CA GLY A 97 -25.28 -5.09 0.97
C GLY A 97 -24.59 -6.11 1.89
N GLU A 98 -25.19 -7.29 2.02
CA GLU A 98 -24.70 -8.35 2.91
C GLU A 98 -23.32 -8.88 2.44
N PRO A 99 -22.30 -8.93 3.32
CA PRO A 99 -20.97 -9.44 2.96
C PRO A 99 -20.94 -10.97 2.92
N CYS A 100 -20.04 -11.54 2.11
CA CYS A 100 -19.80 -12.98 2.07
C CYS A 100 -19.12 -13.45 3.37
N ASN A 101 -19.90 -13.79 4.40
CA ASN A 101 -19.42 -14.33 5.67
C ASN A 101 -19.18 -15.86 5.65
N PHE A 102 -19.37 -16.50 4.50
CA PHE A 102 -19.22 -17.95 4.31
C PHE A 102 -17.82 -18.29 3.75
N PRO A 103 -17.25 -19.47 4.07
CA PRO A 103 -15.96 -19.87 3.52
C PRO A 103 -16.04 -20.02 1.99
N ASP A 104 -15.05 -19.46 1.28
CA ASP A 104 -14.94 -19.51 -0.18
C ASP A 104 -14.20 -20.75 -0.70
N LYS A 105 -13.85 -21.68 0.20
CA LYS A 105 -13.24 -22.99 -0.05
C LYS A 105 -13.70 -24.03 0.97
N GLU A 106 -13.61 -25.30 0.59
CA GLU A 106 -13.76 -26.45 1.49
C GLU A 106 -12.70 -27.51 1.20
N ALA A 107 -12.31 -28.24 2.26
CA ALA A 107 -11.41 -29.37 2.18
C ALA A 107 -11.96 -30.53 3.03
N GLU A 108 -12.00 -31.73 2.46
CA GLU A 108 -12.46 -32.95 3.12
C GLU A 108 -11.35 -34.01 3.13
N ASP A 109 -11.22 -34.75 4.24
CA ASP A 109 -10.34 -35.90 4.35
C ASP A 109 -10.79 -37.04 3.43
N CYS A 110 -9.83 -37.72 2.80
CA CYS A 110 -10.08 -38.79 1.85
C CYS A 110 -8.96 -39.84 1.83
N VAL A 111 -9.27 -41.04 1.35
CA VAL A 111 -8.31 -42.14 1.27
C VAL A 111 -7.72 -42.23 -0.14
N ALA A 112 -6.42 -41.96 -0.28
CA ALA A 112 -5.66 -42.16 -1.50
C ALA A 112 -4.69 -43.34 -1.36
N ASN A 113 -4.77 -44.30 -2.29
CA ASN A 113 -3.86 -45.45 -2.37
C ASN A 113 -2.68 -45.22 -3.32
N ARG A 114 -2.55 -44.02 -3.92
CA ARG A 114 -1.44 -43.66 -4.80
C ARG A 114 -0.20 -43.27 -3.96
N PRO A 115 1.02 -43.69 -4.31
CA PRO A 115 2.21 -43.36 -3.56
C PRO A 115 2.56 -41.86 -3.71
N CYS A 116 2.77 -41.17 -2.58
CA CYS A 116 3.32 -39.82 -2.55
C CYS A 116 4.76 -39.83 -2.03
N ARG A 117 5.66 -39.10 -2.70
CA ARG A 117 6.99 -38.75 -2.18
C ARG A 117 6.92 -37.38 -1.49
N SER A 118 6.37 -37.34 -0.28
CA SER A 118 6.13 -36.09 0.46
C SER A 118 7.41 -35.43 0.99
N GLN A 119 8.48 -36.19 1.22
CA GLN A 119 9.65 -35.71 1.94
C GLN A 119 10.89 -35.55 1.06
N VAL A 120 11.44 -34.34 1.07
CA VAL A 120 12.79 -34.03 0.57
C VAL A 120 13.82 -34.55 1.56
N ARG A 121 14.91 -35.15 1.08
CA ARG A 121 15.95 -35.72 1.94
C ARG A 121 16.80 -34.59 2.56
N CYS A 122 16.73 -34.45 3.88
CA CYS A 122 17.60 -33.55 4.63
C CYS A 122 18.89 -34.30 5.05
N GLU A 123 20.06 -33.75 4.74
CA GLU A 123 21.35 -34.24 5.22
C GLU A 123 21.75 -33.65 6.59
N GLY A 124 21.16 -32.49 6.91
CA GLY A 124 21.44 -31.69 8.10
C GLY A 124 20.69 -32.15 9.35
N PHE A 125 20.27 -31.16 10.13
CA PHE A 125 19.32 -31.25 11.24
C PHE A 125 17.94 -30.77 10.74
N VAL A 126 16.86 -31.36 11.25
CA VAL A 126 15.48 -30.94 10.95
C VAL A 126 14.90 -30.26 12.17
N CYS A 127 14.51 -29.00 12.02
CA CYS A 127 13.91 -28.19 13.09
C CYS A 127 12.54 -28.76 13.51
N ALA A 128 12.24 -28.72 14.81
CA ALA A 128 11.14 -29.50 15.37
C ALA A 128 9.75 -29.00 14.95
N GLN A 129 9.55 -27.67 14.90
CA GLN A 129 8.27 -27.06 14.54
C GLN A 129 8.27 -26.59 13.08
N THR A 130 9.34 -25.94 12.62
CA THR A 130 9.38 -25.36 11.26
C THR A 130 9.61 -26.39 10.16
N GLY A 131 10.18 -27.56 10.48
CA GLY A 131 10.53 -28.58 9.48
C GLY A 131 11.55 -28.08 8.43
N ARG A 132 12.34 -27.05 8.77
CA ARG A 132 13.46 -26.53 7.98
C ARG A 132 14.66 -27.49 8.11
N CYS A 133 15.43 -27.65 7.03
CA CYS A 133 16.68 -28.41 7.03
C CYS A 133 17.87 -27.46 7.23
N VAL A 134 18.54 -27.55 8.37
CA VAL A 134 19.65 -26.65 8.78
C VAL A 134 20.96 -27.43 8.82
N ASN A 135 22.09 -26.80 8.45
CA ASN A 135 23.38 -27.48 8.49
C ASN A 135 23.82 -27.74 9.94
N ARG A 136 24.32 -28.95 10.25
CA ARG A 136 24.76 -29.33 11.61
C ARG A 136 25.84 -28.43 12.21
N ARG A 137 26.58 -27.67 11.37
CA ARG A 137 27.56 -26.65 11.79
C ARG A 137 26.93 -25.40 12.44
N LEU A 138 25.61 -25.26 12.35
CA LEU A 138 24.83 -24.15 12.90
C LEU A 138 24.15 -24.49 14.22
N LEU A 139 24.27 -25.74 14.70
CA LEU A 139 23.75 -26.13 16.02
C LEU A 139 24.63 -25.54 17.11
N CYS A 140 24.01 -25.01 18.17
CA CYS A 140 24.69 -24.42 19.32
C CYS A 140 25.64 -23.25 18.96
N ASN A 141 25.30 -22.46 17.95
CA ASN A 141 26.08 -21.31 17.47
C ASN A 141 25.64 -19.96 18.10
N GLY A 142 24.53 -19.94 18.83
CA GLY A 142 23.92 -18.76 19.46
C GLY A 142 23.00 -17.94 18.55
N ASP A 143 22.75 -18.39 17.32
CA ASP A 143 21.77 -17.84 16.38
C ASP A 143 20.52 -18.73 16.33
N ASN A 144 19.37 -18.18 15.94
CA ASN A 144 18.14 -18.96 15.70
C ASN A 144 17.99 -19.21 14.18
N ASP A 145 18.75 -20.16 13.64
CA ASP A 145 18.72 -20.53 12.23
C ASP A 145 17.48 -21.40 11.90
N CYS A 146 16.88 -22.10 12.87
CA CYS A 146 15.64 -22.86 12.72
C CYS A 146 14.36 -22.03 12.69
N GLY A 147 14.36 -20.81 13.25
CA GLY A 147 13.19 -19.97 13.49
C GLY A 147 12.47 -20.28 14.82
N ASP A 148 12.42 -21.55 15.21
CA ASP A 148 11.79 -22.07 16.44
C ASP A 148 12.76 -22.35 17.61
N GLN A 149 14.04 -21.97 17.49
CA GLN A 149 15.13 -22.21 18.45
C GLN A 149 15.47 -23.70 18.71
N SER A 150 14.99 -24.64 17.89
CA SER A 150 15.29 -26.09 18.05
C SER A 150 16.77 -26.44 17.89
N ASP A 151 17.51 -25.62 17.15
CA ASP A 151 18.95 -25.71 16.87
C ASP A 151 19.84 -25.33 18.06
N GLU A 152 19.33 -24.47 18.95
CA GLU A 152 19.98 -24.07 20.20
C GLU A 152 19.49 -24.89 21.42
N ALA A 153 18.59 -25.85 21.21
CA ALA A 153 18.12 -26.75 22.25
C ALA A 153 19.18 -27.81 22.64
N ASN A 154 19.23 -28.16 23.94
CA ASN A 154 20.11 -29.20 24.50
C ASN A 154 21.64 -28.95 24.32
N CYS A 155 22.05 -27.70 24.10
CA CYS A 155 23.44 -27.32 23.92
C CYS A 155 24.27 -27.37 25.21
N ARG A 156 25.35 -28.17 25.23
CA ARG A 156 26.30 -28.22 26.37
C ARG A 156 27.16 -26.97 26.50
N ARG A 157 27.46 -26.31 25.37
CA ARG A 157 28.19 -25.05 25.24
C ARG A 157 27.69 -24.35 23.98
N ILE A 158 27.50 -23.03 24.05
CA ILE A 158 27.11 -22.19 22.91
C ILE A 158 28.37 -21.53 22.36
N TYR A 159 28.71 -21.83 21.11
CA TYR A 159 29.88 -21.28 20.41
C TYR A 159 29.47 -20.03 19.64
N LYS A 160 29.17 -18.94 20.37
CA LYS A 160 28.73 -17.66 19.81
C LYS A 160 29.59 -17.24 18.62
N LYS A 161 29.00 -17.26 17.43
CA LYS A 161 29.70 -16.88 16.19
C LYS A 161 30.03 -15.39 16.16
N CYS A 162 29.20 -14.57 16.80
CA CYS A 162 29.37 -13.14 16.96
C CYS A 162 29.74 -12.78 18.40
N GLN A 163 30.88 -12.08 18.56
CA GLN A 163 31.33 -11.52 19.84
C GLN A 163 30.74 -10.13 20.13
N HIS A 164 30.21 -9.47 19.11
CA HIS A 164 29.62 -8.14 19.20
C HIS A 164 28.17 -8.17 18.74
N GLU A 165 27.34 -7.38 19.40
CA GLU A 165 26.00 -7.04 18.93
C GLU A 165 26.11 -6.19 17.66
N MET A 166 25.22 -6.48 16.71
CA MET A 166 25.16 -5.88 15.39
C MET A 166 23.70 -5.78 14.95
N ASP A 167 23.35 -4.66 14.34
CA ASP A 167 21.98 -4.36 13.94
C ASP A 167 21.59 -5.04 12.62
N GLN A 168 20.28 -5.13 12.39
CA GLN A 168 19.70 -5.49 11.09
C GLN A 168 19.62 -4.24 10.21
N TYR A 169 19.79 -4.39 8.89
CA TYR A 169 19.67 -3.24 7.98
C TYR A 169 18.29 -2.58 8.09
N TRP A 170 18.25 -1.26 7.93
CA TRP A 170 17.01 -0.49 7.89
C TRP A 170 16.08 -1.01 6.77
N ALA A 171 14.77 -1.04 7.04
CA ALA A 171 13.72 -1.59 6.18
C ALA A 171 13.88 -3.07 5.71
N ILE A 172 14.82 -3.85 6.26
CA ILE A 172 15.11 -5.22 5.76
C ILE A 172 13.94 -6.20 5.87
N GLY A 173 13.01 -5.97 6.82
CA GLY A 173 11.78 -6.75 6.97
C GLY A 173 10.83 -6.56 5.78
N GLY A 174 10.61 -5.32 5.34
CA GLY A 174 9.78 -5.04 4.15
C GLY A 174 10.38 -5.58 2.86
N LEU A 175 11.71 -5.71 2.78
CA LEU A 175 12.42 -6.39 1.70
C LEU A 175 12.35 -7.92 1.76
N ALA A 176 11.92 -8.49 2.89
CA ALA A 176 11.71 -9.93 3.10
C ALA A 176 10.26 -10.38 2.84
N SER A 177 9.31 -9.44 2.93
CA SER A 177 7.90 -9.62 2.60
C SER A 177 7.68 -9.93 1.13
N GLY A 178 6.64 -10.71 0.86
CA GLY A 178 6.04 -10.77 -0.46
C GLY A 178 5.28 -9.49 -0.76
N ILE A 179 5.04 -9.23 -2.04
CA ILE A 179 4.34 -8.04 -2.54
C ILE A 179 3.17 -8.45 -3.43
N ASN A 180 2.00 -7.90 -3.15
CA ASN A 180 0.83 -8.02 -3.99
C ASN A 180 0.81 -6.86 -5.00
N LEU A 181 1.27 -7.14 -6.22
CA LEU A 181 1.38 -6.12 -7.28
C LEU A 181 0.04 -5.63 -7.83
N PHE A 182 -1.08 -6.27 -7.48
CA PHE A 182 -2.42 -5.83 -7.92
C PHE A 182 -3.00 -4.75 -6.99
N THR A 183 -2.58 -4.75 -5.73
CA THR A 183 -3.00 -3.80 -4.67
C THR A 183 -1.88 -2.85 -4.25
N ASN A 184 -0.63 -3.10 -4.65
CA ASN A 184 0.60 -2.44 -4.18
C ASN A 184 0.76 -2.51 -2.65
N THR A 185 0.46 -3.66 -2.05
CA THR A 185 0.63 -3.94 -0.60
C THR A 185 1.78 -4.91 -0.34
N LEU A 186 2.45 -4.74 0.79
CA LEU A 186 3.40 -5.71 1.32
C LEU A 186 2.64 -6.68 2.21
N GLU A 187 2.81 -7.97 1.96
CA GLU A 187 2.10 -9.06 2.63
C GLU A 187 3.07 -9.84 3.55
N GLY A 188 2.75 -11.08 3.88
CA GLY A 188 3.54 -11.95 4.75
C GLY A 188 5.00 -12.19 4.29
N PRO A 189 5.89 -12.56 5.22
CA PRO A 189 7.31 -12.82 4.95
C PRO A 189 7.49 -14.08 4.08
N VAL A 190 8.18 -13.93 2.95
CA VAL A 190 8.50 -15.04 2.02
C VAL A 190 9.97 -15.44 2.06
N LEU A 191 10.85 -14.51 2.42
CA LEU A 191 12.29 -14.72 2.60
C LEU A 191 12.67 -14.61 4.09
N ASP A 192 13.66 -15.39 4.51
CA ASP A 192 14.21 -15.27 5.86
C ASP A 192 15.44 -14.35 5.86
N HIS A 193 15.22 -13.07 6.19
CA HIS A 193 16.30 -12.09 6.40
C HIS A 193 16.82 -12.06 7.85
N LYS A 194 16.40 -13.00 8.71
CA LYS A 194 16.99 -13.23 10.04
C LYS A 194 17.98 -14.41 10.03
N TYR A 195 17.96 -15.24 8.99
CA TYR A 195 18.93 -16.32 8.76
C TYR A 195 20.29 -15.77 8.30
N TYR A 196 21.37 -16.19 8.97
CA TYR A 196 22.74 -15.73 8.70
C TYR A 196 23.69 -16.81 8.19
N ALA A 197 23.31 -18.10 8.26
CA ALA A 197 24.16 -19.23 7.87
C ALA A 197 25.55 -19.22 8.56
N GLY A 198 25.62 -18.77 9.82
CA GLY A 198 26.88 -18.60 10.54
C GLY A 198 27.78 -17.45 10.02
N GLY A 199 27.25 -16.57 9.17
CA GLY A 199 27.90 -15.33 8.75
C GLY A 199 27.92 -14.28 9.86
N CYS A 200 29.06 -13.63 10.08
CA CYS A 200 29.25 -12.63 11.15
C CYS A 200 30.25 -11.52 10.78
N SER A 201 30.49 -11.26 9.49
CA SER A 201 31.30 -10.11 9.07
C SER A 201 30.50 -8.80 9.30
N PRO A 202 30.98 -7.85 10.13
CA PRO A 202 30.31 -6.57 10.31
C PRO A 202 30.37 -5.73 9.04
N HIS A 203 29.25 -5.11 8.69
CA HIS A 203 29.14 -4.14 7.60
C HIS A 203 28.88 -2.75 8.22
N TYR A 204 29.80 -1.82 8.01
CA TYR A 204 29.72 -0.48 8.61
C TYR A 204 28.95 0.48 7.69
N ILE A 205 27.92 1.15 8.22
CA ILE A 205 27.19 2.23 7.54
C ILE A 205 26.99 3.33 8.58
N LEU A 206 27.46 4.55 8.31
CA LEU A 206 27.34 5.71 9.20
C LEU A 206 27.79 5.42 10.65
N ASN A 207 28.92 4.73 10.81
CA ASN A 207 29.49 4.23 12.08
C ASN A 207 28.68 3.14 12.82
N THR A 208 27.47 2.79 12.37
CA THR A 208 26.69 1.67 12.90
C THR A 208 27.17 0.33 12.32
N ARG A 209 27.19 -0.72 13.15
CA ARG A 209 27.62 -2.08 12.78
C ARG A 209 26.43 -2.95 12.42
N PHE A 210 26.25 -3.23 11.14
CA PHE A 210 25.19 -4.10 10.64
C PHE A 210 25.68 -5.52 10.38
N ARG A 211 24.80 -6.51 10.57
CA ARG A 211 25.02 -7.91 10.20
C ARG A 211 24.30 -8.22 8.88
N LYS A 212 25.05 -8.52 7.81
CA LYS A 212 24.47 -8.87 6.50
C LYS A 212 23.75 -10.24 6.57
N PRO A 213 22.44 -10.34 6.28
CA PRO A 213 21.73 -11.63 6.22
C PRO A 213 22.19 -12.51 5.06
N TYR A 214 21.98 -13.82 5.17
CA TYR A 214 22.47 -14.80 4.18
C TYR A 214 21.88 -14.63 2.78
N ASN A 215 20.64 -14.12 2.68
CA ASN A 215 19.94 -13.91 1.41
C ASN A 215 20.42 -12.66 0.65
N VAL A 216 21.03 -11.70 1.34
CA VAL A 216 21.39 -10.40 0.77
C VAL A 216 22.75 -10.51 0.05
N GLU A 217 22.75 -10.23 -1.25
CA GLU A 217 23.97 -10.15 -2.05
C GLU A 217 24.74 -8.89 -1.66
N SER A 218 24.08 -7.72 -1.82
CA SER A 218 24.61 -6.41 -1.44
C SER A 218 23.53 -5.51 -0.85
N TYR A 219 23.98 -4.62 0.05
CA TYR A 219 23.23 -3.48 0.56
C TYR A 219 24.20 -2.31 0.54
N MET A 220 24.10 -1.47 -0.47
CA MET A 220 25.06 -0.38 -0.73
C MET A 220 24.42 0.95 -0.34
N PRO A 221 24.92 1.65 0.70
CA PRO A 221 24.44 2.99 1.00
C PRO A 221 24.80 3.94 -0.15
N GLN A 222 23.88 4.82 -0.51
CA GLN A 222 24.13 5.89 -1.47
C GLN A 222 24.59 7.15 -0.74
N THR A 223 25.47 7.93 -1.36
CA THR A 223 25.82 9.26 -0.85
C THR A 223 24.62 10.17 -0.97
N GLN A 224 24.31 10.97 0.07
CA GLN A 224 23.18 11.90 0.09
C GLN A 224 23.08 12.68 -1.23
N GLY A 225 21.98 12.46 -1.94
CA GLY A 225 21.67 13.16 -3.17
C GLY A 225 21.39 14.65 -2.92
N LYS A 226 21.50 15.46 -3.96
CA LYS A 226 20.99 16.83 -3.88
C LYS A 226 19.46 16.76 -3.88
N TYR A 227 18.84 17.50 -2.96
CA TYR A 227 17.39 17.72 -2.89
C TYR A 227 16.90 18.60 -4.06
N GLU A 228 17.01 18.10 -5.28
CA GLU A 228 16.53 18.77 -6.49
C GLU A 228 15.07 18.37 -6.74
N PHE A 229 14.25 19.36 -7.11
CA PHE A 229 12.85 19.15 -7.47
C PHE A 229 12.72 19.10 -8.99
N ALA A 230 12.24 17.98 -9.50
CA ALA A 230 11.61 17.92 -10.82
C ALA A 230 10.26 18.66 -10.73
N LEU A 231 10.00 19.55 -11.68
CA LEU A 231 8.78 20.33 -11.77
C LEU A 231 8.11 20.03 -13.12
N GLU A 232 6.82 19.75 -13.08
CA GLU A 232 6.01 19.42 -14.26
C GLU A 232 4.72 20.25 -14.28
N GLU A 233 4.39 20.75 -15.47
CA GLU A 233 3.29 21.67 -15.73
C GLU A 233 2.13 20.93 -16.42
N TYR A 234 0.90 21.05 -15.90
CA TYR A 234 -0.28 20.40 -16.48
C TYR A 234 -1.46 21.36 -16.60
N GLU A 235 -1.90 21.63 -17.84
CA GLU A 235 -3.05 22.51 -18.12
C GLU A 235 -4.41 21.85 -17.88
N LEU A 236 -4.47 20.51 -17.92
CA LEU A 236 -5.70 19.73 -17.82
C LEU A 236 -5.57 18.66 -16.72
N TYR A 237 -6.69 18.43 -16.02
CA TYR A 237 -6.77 17.40 -14.99
C TYR A 237 -6.54 15.97 -15.56
N SER A 238 -7.01 15.69 -16.78
CA SER A 238 -6.79 14.40 -17.46
C SER A 238 -5.32 14.05 -17.60
N ASP A 239 -4.51 15.05 -17.93
CA ASP A 239 -3.10 14.88 -18.25
C ASP A 239 -2.30 14.69 -16.95
N PHE A 240 -2.68 15.41 -15.89
CA PHE A 240 -2.19 15.19 -14.54
C PHE A 240 -2.61 13.81 -13.98
N GLU A 241 -3.83 13.36 -14.22
CA GLU A 241 -4.28 12.03 -13.79
C GLU A 241 -3.45 10.93 -14.48
N HIS A 242 -3.32 10.97 -15.80
CA HIS A 242 -2.58 9.97 -16.56
C HIS A 242 -1.07 9.98 -16.25
N ASN A 243 -0.45 11.15 -16.11
CA ASN A 243 0.99 11.24 -15.92
C ASN A 243 1.44 11.17 -14.46
N VAL A 244 0.62 11.60 -13.50
CA VAL A 244 0.97 11.61 -12.07
C VAL A 244 0.13 10.57 -11.33
N MET A 245 -1.20 10.72 -11.26
CA MET A 245 -2.02 9.84 -10.41
C MET A 245 -1.92 8.36 -10.80
N GLU A 246 -2.00 8.01 -12.08
CA GLU A 246 -1.88 6.62 -12.54
C GLU A 246 -0.50 6.03 -12.28
N LYS A 247 0.57 6.84 -12.23
CA LYS A 247 1.92 6.38 -11.83
C LYS A 247 2.06 6.25 -10.31
N THR A 248 1.58 7.24 -9.55
CA THR A 248 1.67 7.28 -8.08
C THR A 248 0.78 6.22 -7.40
N ILE A 249 -0.36 5.84 -7.99
CA ILE A 249 -1.30 4.84 -7.43
C ILE A 249 -1.19 3.47 -8.15
N LYS A 250 -0.62 3.48 -9.36
CA LYS A 250 -0.17 2.34 -10.18
C LYS A 250 -1.05 1.10 -10.23
N LYS A 251 -2.10 1.15 -11.07
CA LYS A 251 -2.73 -0.05 -11.62
C LYS A 251 -1.85 -0.66 -12.71
N SER A 252 -0.84 -1.42 -12.30
CA SER A 252 0.11 -2.02 -13.23
C SER A 252 -0.56 -3.06 -14.15
N SER A 253 -0.62 -2.78 -15.45
CA SER A 253 -1.07 -3.74 -16.46
C SER A 253 0.07 -4.67 -16.86
N PHE A 254 0.10 -5.88 -16.31
CA PHE A 254 1.15 -6.85 -16.57
C PHE A 254 0.82 -7.77 -17.75
N GLY A 255 1.86 -8.09 -18.54
CA GLY A 255 1.79 -9.09 -19.61
C GLY A 255 1.79 -10.53 -19.11
N PHE A 256 1.62 -11.46 -20.06
CA PHE A 256 1.51 -12.89 -19.78
C PHE A 256 2.71 -13.45 -18.99
N GLY A 257 2.42 -14.19 -17.92
CA GLY A 257 3.42 -14.76 -17.02
C GLY A 257 3.91 -13.83 -15.90
N LEU A 258 3.49 -12.56 -15.88
CA LEU A 258 3.73 -11.57 -14.80
C LEU A 258 5.20 -11.25 -14.49
N LYS A 259 6.15 -11.66 -15.34
CA LYS A 259 7.55 -11.27 -15.22
C LYS A 259 7.76 -9.84 -15.71
N ILE A 260 8.32 -8.98 -14.85
CA ILE A 260 8.55 -7.58 -15.18
C ILE A 260 10.05 -7.37 -15.42
N PRO A 261 10.48 -7.05 -16.65
CA PRO A 261 11.89 -6.82 -16.95
C PRO A 261 12.33 -5.46 -16.40
N GLY A 262 13.14 -5.48 -15.34
CA GLY A 262 13.83 -4.30 -14.82
C GLY A 262 13.18 -3.67 -13.57
N ILE A 263 13.81 -2.59 -13.11
CA ILE A 263 13.38 -1.82 -11.93
C ILE A 263 12.27 -0.85 -12.33
N PHE A 264 11.23 -0.74 -11.49
CA PHE A 264 10.13 0.20 -11.65
C PHE A 264 9.74 0.86 -10.32
N GLU A 265 9.12 2.04 -10.37
CA GLU A 265 8.56 2.68 -9.16
C GLU A 265 7.35 1.90 -8.63
N ILE A 266 7.34 1.65 -7.32
CA ILE A 266 6.20 1.10 -6.59
C ILE A 266 5.21 2.22 -6.24
N GLY A 267 3.95 2.05 -6.67
CA GLY A 267 2.88 2.99 -6.34
C GLY A 267 2.39 2.83 -4.91
N ILE A 268 1.71 3.85 -4.39
CA ILE A 268 0.98 3.80 -3.13
C ILE A 268 -0.33 3.05 -3.35
N SER A 269 -0.63 2.08 -2.50
CA SER A 269 -1.91 1.37 -2.53
C SER A 269 -3.09 2.34 -2.38
N SER A 270 -4.07 2.25 -3.27
CA SER A 270 -5.36 2.95 -3.13
C SER A 270 -6.17 2.49 -1.91
N GLN A 271 -5.83 1.34 -1.32
CA GLN A 271 -6.42 0.85 -0.08
C GLN A 271 -5.79 1.48 1.17
N SER A 272 -4.60 2.09 1.07
CA SER A 272 -3.96 2.82 2.16
C SER A 272 -4.67 4.15 2.45
N ASP A 273 -4.67 4.59 3.71
CA ASP A 273 -5.37 5.83 4.07
C ASP A 273 -4.72 7.08 3.47
N GLN A 274 -3.38 7.07 3.31
CA GLN A 274 -2.65 8.10 2.60
C GLN A 274 -3.06 8.17 1.12
N GLY A 275 -3.15 7.02 0.45
CA GLY A 275 -3.63 6.91 -0.94
C GLY A 275 -5.08 7.38 -1.09
N LYS A 276 -6.00 6.95 -0.21
CA LYS A 276 -7.40 7.40 -0.18
C LYS A 276 -7.50 8.92 0.00
N HIS A 277 -6.75 9.50 0.94
CA HIS A 277 -6.74 10.94 1.18
C HIS A 277 -6.20 11.72 -0.02
N TYR A 278 -5.13 11.25 -0.66
CA TYR A 278 -4.57 11.85 -1.87
C TYR A 278 -5.59 11.84 -3.01
N ILE A 279 -6.17 10.68 -3.34
CA ILE A 279 -7.22 10.52 -4.36
C ILE A 279 -8.38 11.47 -4.08
N LYS A 280 -8.92 11.46 -2.86
CA LYS A 280 -10.06 12.30 -2.44
C LYS A 280 -9.80 13.80 -2.58
N ARG A 281 -8.60 14.28 -2.24
CA ARG A 281 -8.22 15.70 -2.34
C ARG A 281 -8.00 16.14 -3.78
N ILE A 282 -7.42 15.29 -4.62
CA ILE A 282 -7.11 15.62 -6.02
C ILE A 282 -8.33 15.48 -6.94
N LYS A 283 -9.12 14.40 -6.82
CA LYS A 283 -10.27 14.14 -7.71
C LYS A 283 -11.34 15.24 -7.69
N ARG A 284 -11.39 16.08 -6.66
CA ARG A 284 -12.33 17.22 -6.58
C ARG A 284 -12.12 18.25 -7.70
N PHE A 285 -10.95 18.22 -8.33
CA PHE A 285 -10.57 19.13 -9.41
C PHE A 285 -10.81 18.56 -10.83
N SER A 286 -11.46 17.39 -10.95
CA SER A 286 -11.81 16.82 -12.26
C SER A 286 -12.87 17.62 -13.03
N HIS A 287 -13.61 18.50 -12.36
CA HIS A 287 -14.69 19.32 -12.95
C HIS A 287 -14.40 20.83 -12.92
N THR A 288 -13.21 21.24 -12.50
CA THR A 288 -12.83 22.65 -12.34
C THR A 288 -11.86 23.07 -13.42
N ARG A 289 -11.86 24.36 -13.76
CA ARG A 289 -10.81 24.99 -14.60
C ARG A 289 -9.56 25.24 -13.77
N SER A 290 -9.00 24.17 -13.23
CA SER A 290 -7.80 24.20 -12.41
C SER A 290 -6.59 23.80 -13.23
N VAL A 291 -5.46 24.44 -12.93
CA VAL A 291 -4.16 24.21 -13.54
C VAL A 291 -3.22 23.68 -12.45
N PHE A 292 -2.35 22.73 -12.81
CA PHE A 292 -1.57 21.97 -11.83
C PHE A 292 -0.07 22.18 -12.05
N LEU A 293 0.64 22.49 -10.97
CA LEU A 293 2.10 22.41 -10.92
C LEU A 293 2.46 21.25 -9.98
N HIS A 294 3.05 20.20 -10.54
CA HIS A 294 3.56 19.06 -9.78
C HIS A 294 5.04 19.26 -9.50
N ALA A 295 5.46 18.98 -8.27
CA ALA A 295 6.83 19.07 -7.83
C ALA A 295 7.21 17.78 -7.10
N ARG A 296 8.34 17.18 -7.46
CA ARG A 296 8.79 15.91 -6.89
C ARG A 296 10.29 15.90 -6.67
N SER A 297 10.71 15.42 -5.49
CA SER A 297 12.10 15.17 -5.14
C SER A 297 12.26 13.73 -4.63
N ASP A 298 13.18 12.99 -5.25
CA ASP A 298 13.50 11.60 -4.91
C ASP A 298 14.85 11.58 -4.17
N LEU A 299 14.88 10.99 -2.98
CA LEU A 299 16.09 10.78 -2.18
C LEU A 299 16.40 9.29 -2.10
N GLU A 300 17.43 8.82 -2.81
CA GLU A 300 17.90 7.43 -2.71
C GLU A 300 18.95 7.31 -1.59
N VAL A 301 18.76 6.39 -0.63
CA VAL A 301 19.70 6.21 0.51
C VAL A 301 20.39 4.85 0.53
N ALA A 302 19.82 3.82 -0.09
CA ALA A 302 20.47 2.52 -0.24
C ALA A 302 19.95 1.72 -1.43
N HIS A 303 20.85 0.98 -2.08
CA HIS A 303 20.51 0.00 -3.12
C HIS A 303 20.64 -1.41 -2.55
N TYR A 304 19.57 -2.18 -2.66
CA TYR A 304 19.45 -3.55 -2.17
C TYR A 304 19.44 -4.55 -3.33
N LYS A 305 20.16 -5.66 -3.16
CA LYS A 305 20.14 -6.77 -4.11
C LYS A 305 20.08 -8.12 -3.39
N LEU A 306 19.10 -8.93 -3.78
CA LEU A 306 18.94 -10.32 -3.37
C LEU A 306 19.89 -11.23 -4.14
N LYS A 307 20.39 -12.29 -3.51
CA LYS A 307 21.15 -13.34 -4.22
C LYS A 307 20.28 -14.02 -5.28
N SER A 308 20.91 -14.37 -6.41
CA SER A 308 20.22 -15.00 -7.54
C SER A 308 19.74 -16.44 -7.30
N ARG A 309 20.35 -17.18 -6.35
CA ARG A 309 20.07 -18.60 -6.07
C ARG A 309 20.38 -18.95 -4.61
N SER A 310 19.88 -20.12 -4.17
CA SER A 310 20.09 -20.67 -2.83
C SER A 310 19.68 -19.67 -1.74
N LEU A 311 18.38 -19.34 -1.76
CA LEU A 311 17.72 -18.45 -0.83
C LEU A 311 17.11 -19.24 0.33
N MET A 312 17.20 -18.70 1.54
CA MET A 312 16.46 -19.24 2.68
C MET A 312 15.05 -18.64 2.68
N LEU A 313 14.05 -19.50 2.50
CA LEU A 313 12.64 -19.13 2.57
C LEU A 313 12.20 -18.93 4.03
N HIS A 314 11.26 -18.02 4.26
CA HIS A 314 10.63 -17.89 5.58
C HIS A 314 9.91 -19.20 5.94
N TYR A 315 9.94 -19.60 7.21
CA TYR A 315 9.45 -20.91 7.62
C TYR A 315 7.93 -21.05 7.43
N GLU A 316 7.17 -19.97 7.62
CA GLU A 316 5.71 -19.94 7.40
C GLU A 316 5.37 -20.16 5.93
N PHE A 317 6.04 -19.44 5.02
CA PHE A 317 5.89 -19.64 3.57
C PHE A 317 6.32 -21.06 3.14
N LEU A 318 7.44 -21.56 3.67
CA LEU A 318 7.91 -22.93 3.43
C LEU A 318 6.87 -23.98 3.88
N GLN A 319 6.25 -23.80 5.05
CA GLN A 319 5.19 -24.68 5.55
C GLN A 319 3.91 -24.58 4.69
N ARG A 320 3.46 -23.36 4.36
CA ARG A 320 2.27 -23.14 3.52
C ARG A 320 2.41 -23.77 2.15
N VAL A 321 3.58 -23.62 1.49
CA VAL A 321 3.86 -24.24 0.19
C VAL A 321 3.93 -25.76 0.28
N LYS A 322 4.47 -26.34 1.37
CA LYS A 322 4.44 -27.80 1.62
C LYS A 322 3.02 -28.36 1.83
N GLN A 323 2.06 -27.53 2.23
CA GLN A 323 0.66 -27.90 2.43
C GLN A 323 -0.21 -27.77 1.15
N LEU A 324 0.34 -27.22 0.06
CA LEU A 324 -0.41 -27.10 -1.20
C LEU A 324 -0.68 -28.50 -1.80
N PRO A 325 -1.87 -28.70 -2.41
CA PRO A 325 -2.16 -29.93 -3.15
C PRO A 325 -1.41 -29.97 -4.48
N LEU A 326 -1.16 -31.18 -4.99
CA LEU A 326 -0.65 -31.41 -6.34
C LEU A 326 -1.77 -31.34 -7.37
N GLU A 327 -2.97 -31.77 -6.99
CA GLU A 327 -4.19 -31.59 -7.78
C GLU A 327 -4.65 -30.12 -7.71
N TYR A 328 -5.12 -29.57 -8.83
CA TYR A 328 -5.43 -28.13 -8.91
C TYR A 328 -6.68 -27.75 -8.11
N GLY A 329 -6.49 -27.16 -6.93
CA GLY A 329 -7.54 -26.56 -6.11
C GLY A 329 -7.29 -25.06 -5.90
N TYR A 330 -7.86 -24.21 -6.75
CA TYR A 330 -7.61 -22.75 -6.77
C TYR A 330 -7.69 -22.08 -5.39
N GLY A 331 -8.69 -22.43 -4.55
CA GLY A 331 -8.85 -21.84 -3.21
C GLY A 331 -7.61 -21.91 -2.32
N GLU A 332 -6.81 -22.99 -2.38
CA GLU A 332 -5.57 -23.09 -1.60
C GLU A 332 -4.45 -22.19 -2.14
N TYR A 333 -4.39 -22.00 -3.45
CA TYR A 333 -3.43 -21.10 -4.10
C TYR A 333 -3.83 -19.63 -3.98
N ARG A 334 -5.13 -19.34 -3.98
CA ARG A 334 -5.68 -18.00 -3.71
C ARG A 334 -5.28 -17.51 -2.34
N ASP A 335 -5.47 -18.34 -1.32
CA ASP A 335 -5.09 -17.98 0.06
C ASP A 335 -3.59 -17.73 0.18
N LEU A 336 -2.75 -18.57 -0.44
CA LEU A 336 -1.30 -18.31 -0.51
C LEU A 336 -0.99 -16.91 -1.09
N PHE A 337 -1.72 -16.45 -2.11
CA PHE A 337 -1.53 -15.12 -2.69
C PHE A 337 -2.15 -13.98 -1.87
N ARG A 338 -3.17 -14.25 -1.04
CA ARG A 338 -3.70 -13.31 -0.04
C ARG A 338 -2.71 -13.15 1.13
N ASP A 339 -2.18 -14.26 1.64
CA ASP A 339 -1.28 -14.31 2.80
C ASP A 339 0.14 -13.75 2.49
N PHE A 340 0.68 -14.05 1.30
CA PHE A 340 2.08 -13.79 0.94
C PHE A 340 2.26 -12.93 -0.33
N GLY A 341 1.18 -12.39 -0.89
CA GLY A 341 1.23 -11.59 -2.12
C GLY A 341 1.53 -12.41 -3.36
N THR A 342 1.92 -11.77 -4.46
CA THR A 342 2.05 -12.44 -5.78
C THR A 342 3.49 -12.53 -6.26
N HIS A 343 4.37 -11.66 -5.75
CA HIS A 343 5.77 -11.55 -6.15
C HIS A 343 6.68 -11.36 -4.92
N TYR A 344 7.99 -11.44 -5.12
CA TYR A 344 9.01 -11.07 -4.13
C TYR A 344 10.05 -10.13 -4.74
N ILE A 345 10.75 -9.39 -3.89
CA ILE A 345 11.68 -8.33 -4.30
C ILE A 345 13.08 -8.91 -4.54
N THR A 346 13.61 -8.75 -5.76
CA THR A 346 14.97 -9.20 -6.12
C THR A 346 16.00 -8.07 -6.12
N GLU A 347 15.57 -6.84 -6.40
CA GLU A 347 16.41 -5.64 -6.42
C GLU A 347 15.53 -4.46 -5.97
N ALA A 348 16.04 -3.56 -5.14
CA ALA A 348 15.27 -2.41 -4.70
C ALA A 348 16.14 -1.18 -4.44
N VAL A 349 15.53 -0.01 -4.65
CA VAL A 349 16.02 1.27 -4.17
C VAL A 349 15.22 1.64 -2.93
N LEU A 350 15.94 1.82 -1.83
CA LEU A 350 15.44 2.36 -0.57
C LEU A 350 15.70 3.87 -0.53
N GLY A 351 14.73 4.63 -0.03
CA GLY A 351 14.78 6.07 -0.07
C GLY A 351 13.54 6.75 0.47
N GLY A 352 13.35 7.99 0.06
CA GLY A 352 12.15 8.76 0.30
C GLY A 352 11.72 9.48 -0.98
N ILE A 353 10.43 9.73 -1.11
CA ILE A 353 9.88 10.60 -2.16
C ILE A 353 9.07 11.68 -1.46
N TYR A 354 9.40 12.93 -1.75
CA TYR A 354 8.64 14.09 -1.32
C TYR A 354 8.03 14.74 -2.56
N GLU A 355 6.71 14.67 -2.68
CA GLU A 355 5.98 15.23 -3.81
C GLU A 355 4.86 16.16 -3.34
N TYR A 356 4.69 17.30 -4.01
CA TYR A 356 3.58 18.21 -3.76
C TYR A 356 2.97 18.69 -5.08
N THR A 357 1.67 18.94 -5.05
CA THR A 357 0.92 19.48 -6.19
C THR A 357 0.22 20.75 -5.76
N LEU A 358 0.57 21.86 -6.40
CA LEU A 358 -0.16 23.12 -6.31
C LEU A 358 -1.31 23.09 -7.32
N VAL A 359 -2.52 23.32 -6.83
CA VAL A 359 -3.73 23.41 -7.65
C VAL A 359 -4.18 24.87 -7.67
N MET A 360 -4.32 25.43 -8.86
CA MET A 360 -4.56 26.86 -9.06
C MET A 360 -5.76 27.09 -9.97
N ASN A 361 -6.61 28.06 -9.63
CA ASN A 361 -7.76 28.41 -10.45
C ASN A 361 -7.32 29.23 -11.68
N LYS A 362 -7.58 28.75 -12.90
CA LYS A 362 -7.10 29.39 -14.14
C LYS A 362 -7.60 30.83 -14.29
N GLU A 363 -8.88 31.06 -14.00
CA GLU A 363 -9.52 32.38 -14.15
C GLU A 363 -9.06 33.38 -13.08
N ALA A 364 -8.72 32.92 -11.87
CA ALA A 364 -8.11 33.76 -10.85
C ALA A 364 -6.63 34.08 -11.15
N MET A 365 -5.90 33.11 -11.69
CA MET A 365 -4.49 33.24 -12.11
C MET A 365 -4.36 34.27 -13.24
N GLU A 366 -5.20 34.17 -14.28
CA GLU A 366 -5.26 35.13 -15.39
C GLU A 366 -5.66 36.54 -14.92
N ARG A 367 -6.62 36.67 -13.99
CA ARG A 367 -7.00 37.96 -13.39
C ARG A 367 -5.86 38.61 -12.59
N GLY A 368 -4.96 37.80 -12.01
CA GLY A 368 -3.78 38.26 -11.29
C GLY A 368 -2.58 38.58 -12.17
N ASP A 369 -2.69 38.49 -13.51
CA ASP A 369 -1.56 38.57 -14.46
C ASP A 369 -0.45 37.54 -14.13
N TYR A 370 -0.86 36.34 -13.72
CA TYR A 370 0.01 35.19 -13.52
C TYR A 370 -0.15 34.20 -14.68
N THR A 371 0.97 33.57 -15.05
CA THR A 371 1.00 32.44 -15.98
C THR A 371 1.59 31.25 -15.23
N LEU A 372 1.31 30.03 -15.69
CA LEU A 372 1.85 28.85 -15.00
C LEU A 372 3.38 28.81 -15.05
N SER A 373 3.98 29.29 -16.15
CA SER A 373 5.44 29.49 -16.25
C SER A 373 6.00 30.45 -15.18
N ASN A 374 5.28 31.51 -14.79
CA ASN A 374 5.68 32.37 -13.66
C ASN A 374 5.72 31.58 -12.35
N VAL A 375 4.75 30.69 -12.12
CA VAL A 375 4.66 29.84 -10.92
C VAL A 375 5.76 28.78 -10.94
N HIS A 376 6.02 28.14 -12.07
CA HIS A 376 7.12 27.18 -12.24
C HIS A 376 8.50 27.84 -12.04
N ALA A 377 8.73 29.03 -12.61
CA ALA A 377 9.98 29.78 -12.44
C ALA A 377 10.22 30.23 -10.99
N CYS A 378 9.16 30.64 -10.28
CA CYS A 378 9.16 30.87 -8.84
C CYS A 378 9.49 29.58 -8.08
N ALA A 379 8.74 28.50 -8.32
CA ALA A 379 8.90 27.22 -7.63
C ALA A 379 10.30 26.61 -7.80
N LYS A 380 10.89 26.76 -8.99
CA LYS A 380 12.25 26.25 -9.31
C LYS A 380 13.35 26.88 -8.46
N ASN A 381 13.10 27.97 -7.75
CA ASN A 381 14.14 28.74 -7.06
C ASN A 381 13.72 29.21 -5.66
N ASP A 382 12.50 29.70 -5.45
CA ASP A 382 12.00 30.12 -4.13
C ASP A 382 11.63 28.92 -3.23
N PHE A 383 11.32 27.73 -3.79
CA PHE A 383 11.15 26.48 -3.03
C PHE A 383 12.40 25.61 -2.99
N LYS A 384 13.51 26.06 -3.60
CA LYS A 384 14.82 25.48 -3.31
C LYS A 384 15.34 26.04 -2.00
N ILE A 385 15.03 25.33 -0.91
CA ILE A 385 15.93 25.13 0.24
C ILE A 385 16.69 26.42 0.61
N GLY A 386 15.92 27.43 1.03
CA GLY A 386 16.46 28.65 1.66
C GLY A 386 17.38 29.52 0.78
N GLY A 387 17.38 29.32 -0.54
CA GLY A 387 18.20 30.10 -1.47
C GLY A 387 17.86 31.58 -1.42
N ALA A 388 18.88 32.45 -1.48
CA ALA A 388 18.68 33.89 -1.48
C ALA A 388 17.96 34.34 -2.77
N ILE A 389 16.67 34.61 -2.60
CA ILE A 389 15.76 35.40 -3.45
C ILE A 389 16.50 36.22 -4.54
N GLU A 390 17.44 37.09 -4.17
CA GLU A 390 18.12 38.05 -5.05
C GLU A 390 18.91 37.49 -6.26
N GLU A 391 19.62 36.36 -6.17
CA GLU A 391 20.58 35.95 -7.23
C GLU A 391 19.92 35.47 -8.54
N VAL A 392 18.63 35.14 -8.49
CA VAL A 392 17.97 34.36 -9.56
C VAL A 392 17.34 35.25 -10.64
N TYR A 393 16.90 36.45 -10.27
CA TYR A 393 16.06 37.31 -11.11
C TYR A 393 16.70 37.72 -12.44
N VAL A 394 18.03 37.86 -12.45
CA VAL A 394 18.79 38.31 -13.63
C VAL A 394 18.79 37.26 -14.76
N LYS A 395 18.56 35.98 -14.47
CA LYS A 395 18.64 34.89 -15.46
C LYS A 395 17.32 34.46 -16.09
N LEU A 396 16.17 34.78 -15.49
CA LEU A 396 14.87 34.22 -15.89
C LEU A 396 13.80 35.26 -16.27
N GLY A 397 14.04 36.56 -16.10
CA GLY A 397 13.12 37.62 -16.56
C GLY A 397 11.80 37.75 -15.78
N VAL A 398 11.63 37.01 -14.68
CA VAL A 398 10.45 37.09 -13.80
C VAL A 398 10.68 38.10 -12.69
N SER A 399 9.69 38.96 -12.44
CA SER A 399 9.77 40.00 -11.40
C SER A 399 9.66 39.42 -9.98
N VAL A 400 10.56 39.87 -9.09
CA VAL A 400 10.55 39.63 -7.63
C VAL A 400 9.16 39.81 -7.01
N GLY A 401 8.43 40.83 -7.47
CA GLY A 401 7.09 41.15 -6.98
C GLY A 401 6.05 40.07 -7.29
N LYS A 402 6.13 39.45 -8.48
CA LYS A 402 5.21 38.37 -8.87
C LYS A 402 5.48 37.10 -8.04
N CYS A 403 6.73 36.69 -7.86
CA CYS A 403 7.08 35.54 -7.00
C CYS A 403 6.61 35.76 -5.56
N ARG A 404 6.89 36.94 -4.98
CA ARG A 404 6.44 37.27 -3.61
C ARG A 404 4.91 37.31 -3.47
N GLY A 405 4.20 37.72 -4.53
CA GLY A 405 2.74 37.61 -4.63
C GLY A 405 2.25 36.17 -4.58
N ILE A 406 2.82 35.28 -5.40
CA ILE A 406 2.50 33.84 -5.44
C ILE A 406 2.77 33.16 -4.08
N LEU A 407 3.90 33.48 -3.43
CA LEU A 407 4.23 32.98 -2.09
C LEU A 407 3.17 33.38 -1.04
N ASN A 408 2.71 34.64 -1.10
CA ASN A 408 1.65 35.13 -0.22
C ASN A 408 0.33 34.41 -0.49
N GLU A 409 -0.06 34.19 -1.75
CA GLU A 409 -1.27 33.41 -2.13
C GLU A 409 -1.23 31.98 -1.58
N ILE A 410 -0.09 31.28 -1.64
CA ILE A 410 0.05 29.92 -1.10
C ILE A 410 -0.04 29.90 0.43
N LYS A 411 0.48 30.94 1.10
CA LYS A 411 0.37 31.12 2.56
C LYS A 411 -1.08 31.46 2.97
N ASP A 412 -1.75 32.27 2.17
CA ASP A 412 -3.10 32.75 2.40
C ASP A 412 -4.21 31.82 1.90
N ARG A 413 -3.90 30.65 1.31
CA ARG A 413 -4.82 29.64 0.73
C ARG A 413 -6.02 29.17 1.59
N LYS A 414 -6.10 29.61 2.85
CA LYS A 414 -7.27 29.41 3.74
C LYS A 414 -8.29 30.55 3.69
N LYS A 415 -7.97 31.67 3.03
CA LYS A 415 -8.88 32.80 2.76
C LYS A 415 -9.79 32.47 1.58
N ARG A 416 -10.94 33.14 1.48
CA ARG A 416 -11.84 33.00 0.32
C ARG A 416 -11.28 33.76 -0.88
N ASN A 417 -11.41 33.18 -2.07
CA ASN A 417 -11.05 33.75 -3.37
C ASN A 417 -9.54 33.96 -3.63
N THR A 418 -8.68 33.08 -3.11
CA THR A 418 -7.26 32.99 -3.50
C THR A 418 -7.08 32.35 -4.88
N MET A 419 -5.96 32.63 -5.53
CA MET A 419 -5.54 31.98 -6.78
C MET A 419 -5.26 30.48 -6.58
N VAL A 420 -4.70 30.13 -5.42
CA VAL A 420 -4.37 28.75 -5.04
C VAL A 420 -5.58 28.09 -4.37
N GLU A 421 -6.03 26.96 -4.92
CA GLU A 421 -7.19 26.19 -4.46
C GLU A 421 -6.80 25.01 -3.55
N ASP A 422 -5.58 24.48 -3.71
CA ASP A 422 -4.97 23.53 -2.78
C ASP A 422 -3.43 23.48 -2.88
N LEU A 423 -2.83 22.97 -1.79
CA LEU A 423 -1.49 22.40 -1.78
C LEU A 423 -1.60 20.97 -1.25
N VAL A 424 -1.55 19.98 -2.14
CA VAL A 424 -1.61 18.56 -1.79
C VAL A 424 -0.19 18.02 -1.68
N VAL A 425 0.23 17.66 -0.47
CA VAL A 425 1.54 17.07 -0.18
C VAL A 425 1.39 15.58 0.03
N LEU A 426 2.35 14.80 -0.47
CA LEU A 426 2.44 13.36 -0.34
C LEU A 426 3.92 13.01 -0.04
N VAL A 427 4.15 12.23 1.02
CA VAL A 427 5.50 11.94 1.53
C VAL A 427 5.64 10.45 1.76
N ARG A 428 6.70 9.85 1.20
CA ARG A 428 7.09 8.44 1.37
C ARG A 428 8.46 8.40 2.03
N GLY A 429 8.61 7.60 3.09
CA GLY A 429 9.83 7.50 3.88
C GLY A 429 10.00 8.62 4.93
N GLY A 430 10.80 8.34 5.97
CA GLY A 430 11.00 9.21 7.13
C GLY A 430 10.17 8.80 8.36
N ALA A 431 10.36 9.50 9.47
CA ALA A 431 9.58 9.26 10.70
C ALA A 431 8.24 10.02 10.68
N SER A 432 7.22 9.46 11.36
CA SER A 432 5.84 9.98 11.37
C SER A 432 5.72 11.44 11.80
N GLU A 433 6.55 11.89 12.75
CA GLU A 433 6.51 13.26 13.27
C GLU A 433 6.95 14.30 12.23
N HIS A 434 8.07 14.08 11.53
CA HIS A 434 8.48 14.94 10.41
C HIS A 434 7.49 14.85 9.23
N ILE A 435 6.97 13.65 8.92
CA ILE A 435 5.93 13.47 7.89
C ILE A 435 4.68 14.29 8.22
N THR A 436 4.19 14.29 9.47
CA THR A 436 3.01 15.10 9.84
C THR A 436 3.27 16.61 9.77
N THR A 437 4.49 17.06 10.10
CA THR A 437 4.87 18.47 9.98
C THR A 437 4.90 18.93 8.53
N LEU A 438 5.54 18.14 7.65
CA LEU A 438 5.58 18.35 6.20
C LEU A 438 4.20 18.27 5.53
N ALA A 439 3.34 17.35 5.96
CA ALA A 439 2.06 17.09 5.29
C ALA A 439 0.97 18.14 5.57
N TYR A 440 1.06 18.90 6.68
CA TYR A 440 -0.08 19.68 7.19
C TYR A 440 0.02 21.20 7.14
N LYS A 441 1.22 21.81 7.05
CA LYS A 441 1.36 23.26 7.33
C LYS A 441 1.86 24.09 6.16
N GLU A 442 3.11 23.95 5.72
CA GLU A 442 3.73 24.93 4.81
C GLU A 442 4.45 24.28 3.61
N LEU A 443 5.01 25.10 2.73
CA LEU A 443 5.88 24.67 1.63
C LEU A 443 7.21 24.14 2.19
N PRO A 444 7.93 23.27 1.47
CA PRO A 444 9.20 22.73 1.94
C PRO A 444 10.24 23.84 2.15
N THR A 445 10.82 23.93 3.34
CA THR A 445 11.97 24.79 3.66
C THR A 445 13.27 24.01 3.61
N ALA A 446 14.41 24.71 3.70
CA ALA A 446 15.73 24.08 3.69
C ALA A 446 15.89 23.04 4.80
N ASP A 447 15.68 23.52 6.02
CA ASP A 447 15.94 22.79 7.25
C ASP A 447 15.00 21.58 7.36
N LEU A 448 13.73 21.76 6.96
CA LEU A 448 12.73 20.70 6.97
C LEU A 448 13.01 19.59 5.93
N MET A 449 13.60 19.93 4.78
CA MET A 449 14.05 18.92 3.80
C MET A 449 15.31 18.18 4.29
N GLN A 450 16.19 18.84 5.04
CA GLN A 450 17.34 18.20 5.69
C GLN A 450 16.91 17.25 6.80
N GLU A 451 16.06 17.70 7.73
CA GLU A 451 15.45 16.85 8.78
C GLU A 451 14.77 15.61 8.19
N TRP A 452 14.02 15.79 7.09
CA TRP A 452 13.38 14.67 6.40
C TRP A 452 14.39 13.71 5.77
N GLY A 453 15.45 14.23 5.12
CA GLY A 453 16.48 13.38 4.54
C GLY A 453 17.24 12.56 5.58
N ASP A 454 17.54 13.16 6.74
CA ASP A 454 18.12 12.46 7.89
C ASP A 454 17.14 11.41 8.44
N ALA A 455 15.84 11.72 8.55
CA ALA A 455 14.83 10.74 8.98
C ALA A 455 14.64 9.58 7.98
N VAL A 456 14.71 9.85 6.68
CA VAL A 456 14.66 8.83 5.60
C VAL A 456 15.87 7.89 5.68
N GLN A 457 17.04 8.38 6.11
CA GLN A 457 18.22 7.54 6.25
C GLN A 457 18.03 6.37 7.24
N TYR A 458 17.28 6.60 8.33
CA TYR A 458 16.98 5.59 9.35
C TYR A 458 15.66 4.82 9.10
N ASN A 459 14.67 5.46 8.47
CA ASN A 459 13.39 4.83 8.11
C ASN A 459 13.05 5.02 6.61
N PRO A 460 13.79 4.36 5.70
CA PRO A 460 13.54 4.49 4.27
C PRO A 460 12.31 3.70 3.84
N ALA A 461 11.57 4.25 2.89
CA ALA A 461 10.58 3.52 2.13
C ALA A 461 11.24 2.74 0.97
N ILE A 462 10.58 1.67 0.52
CA ILE A 462 10.90 1.03 -0.75
C ILE A 462 10.30 1.92 -1.85
N ILE A 463 11.13 2.51 -2.71
CA ILE A 463 10.66 3.49 -3.72
C ILE A 463 10.70 2.93 -5.15
N LYS A 464 11.67 2.07 -5.47
CA LYS A 464 11.77 1.38 -6.76
C LYS A 464 12.08 -0.08 -6.51
N VAL A 465 11.47 -0.98 -7.27
CA VAL A 465 11.61 -2.44 -7.12
C VAL A 465 11.78 -3.12 -8.47
N LYS A 466 12.54 -4.22 -8.46
CA LYS A 466 12.47 -5.31 -9.42
C LYS A 466 11.96 -6.52 -8.67
N VAL A 467 11.03 -7.24 -9.28
CA VAL A 467 10.30 -8.31 -8.61
C VAL A 467 10.22 -9.53 -9.50
N GLU A 468 10.15 -10.70 -8.87
CA GLU A 468 9.91 -11.98 -9.53
C GLU A 468 8.66 -12.65 -8.95
N PRO A 469 7.88 -13.40 -9.74
CA PRO A 469 6.69 -14.11 -9.24
C PRO A 469 7.04 -15.16 -8.17
N LEU A 470 6.19 -15.34 -7.16
CA LEU A 470 6.47 -16.27 -6.05
C LEU A 470 6.76 -17.72 -6.49
N TYR A 471 6.24 -18.16 -7.64
CA TYR A 471 6.51 -19.50 -8.17
C TYR A 471 7.99 -19.71 -8.57
N GLU A 472 8.83 -18.69 -8.61
CA GLU A 472 10.28 -18.86 -8.79
C GLU A 472 11.01 -19.24 -7.50
N LEU A 473 10.42 -18.98 -6.32
CA LEU A 473 10.94 -19.46 -5.02
C LEU A 473 10.70 -20.96 -4.79
N VAL A 474 9.80 -21.59 -5.55
CA VAL A 474 9.45 -23.02 -5.39
C VAL A 474 10.49 -23.90 -6.11
N THR A 475 11.62 -24.13 -5.46
CA THR A 475 12.73 -24.91 -6.06
C THR A 475 12.53 -26.43 -5.93
N ALA A 476 13.28 -27.20 -6.72
CA ALA A 476 13.39 -28.66 -6.55
C ALA A 476 14.31 -29.10 -5.39
N THR A 477 15.05 -28.16 -4.77
CA THR A 477 15.88 -28.47 -3.59
C THR A 477 15.08 -28.40 -2.29
N ASP A 478 14.02 -27.59 -2.25
CA ASP A 478 13.22 -27.35 -1.04
C ASP A 478 11.87 -28.08 -1.07
N PHE A 479 11.33 -28.37 -2.27
CA PHE A 479 10.01 -28.96 -2.46
C PHE A 479 10.02 -30.18 -3.39
N ALA A 480 9.31 -31.23 -2.99
CA ALA A 480 8.92 -32.32 -3.90
C ALA A 480 7.88 -31.82 -4.92
N TYR A 481 7.86 -32.39 -6.13
CA TYR A 481 6.92 -32.04 -7.20
C TYR A 481 6.88 -30.54 -7.58
N SER A 482 7.98 -29.82 -7.37
CA SER A 482 8.07 -28.37 -7.61
C SER A 482 7.63 -27.94 -9.02
N SER A 483 7.86 -28.76 -10.05
CA SER A 483 7.34 -28.50 -11.41
C SER A 483 5.82 -28.39 -11.47
N THR A 484 5.10 -29.27 -10.76
CA THR A 484 3.63 -29.27 -10.69
C THR A 484 3.13 -28.08 -9.88
N VAL A 485 3.69 -27.86 -8.69
CA VAL A 485 3.31 -26.73 -7.82
C VAL A 485 3.52 -25.39 -8.54
N ARG A 486 4.63 -25.21 -9.26
CA ARG A 486 4.90 -24.02 -10.07
C ARG A 486 3.90 -23.82 -11.20
N GLN A 487 3.44 -24.89 -11.83
CA GLN A 487 2.44 -24.80 -12.90
C GLN A 487 1.06 -24.43 -12.34
N ASN A 488 0.65 -25.06 -11.24
CA ASN A 488 -0.59 -24.72 -10.54
C ASN A 488 -0.58 -23.27 -10.04
N MET A 489 0.53 -22.80 -9.45
CA MET A 489 0.69 -21.39 -9.04
C MET A 489 0.57 -20.42 -10.22
N LYS A 490 1.11 -20.75 -11.40
CA LYS A 490 0.96 -19.89 -12.60
C LYS A 490 -0.49 -19.77 -13.05
N GLN A 491 -1.23 -20.88 -13.06
CA GLN A 491 -2.64 -20.88 -13.42
C GLN A 491 -3.46 -20.09 -12.40
N ALA A 492 -3.30 -20.40 -11.11
CA ALA A 492 -3.99 -19.70 -10.04
C ALA A 492 -3.68 -18.20 -10.02
N LEU A 493 -2.50 -17.78 -10.44
CA LEU A 493 -2.14 -16.37 -10.52
C LEU A 493 -2.87 -15.62 -11.66
N GLU A 494 -3.18 -16.27 -12.79
CA GLU A 494 -4.05 -15.71 -13.85
C GLU A 494 -5.52 -15.62 -13.40
N GLU A 495 -5.99 -16.59 -12.61
CA GLU A 495 -7.33 -16.58 -12.01
C GLU A 495 -7.44 -15.50 -10.92
N PHE A 496 -6.45 -15.40 -10.02
CA PHE A 496 -6.38 -14.40 -8.95
C PHE A 496 -6.34 -12.97 -9.49
N GLN A 497 -5.60 -12.71 -10.58
CA GLN A 497 -5.58 -11.40 -11.25
C GLN A 497 -6.98 -10.93 -11.68
N LYS A 498 -7.88 -11.85 -12.06
CA LYS A 498 -9.26 -11.53 -12.42
C LYS A 498 -10.12 -11.29 -11.17
N GLU A 499 -9.92 -12.08 -10.11
CA GLU A 499 -10.65 -11.96 -8.84
C GLU A 499 -10.38 -10.61 -8.15
N VAL A 500 -9.12 -10.21 -8.00
CA VAL A 500 -8.77 -8.99 -7.23
C VAL A 500 -8.92 -7.68 -8.02
N SER A 501 -9.40 -7.73 -9.26
CA SER A 501 -9.54 -6.55 -10.11
C SER A 501 -10.75 -5.71 -9.70
N SER A 502 -10.54 -4.44 -9.34
CA SER A 502 -11.63 -3.52 -8.94
C SER A 502 -12.62 -3.16 -10.07
N CYS A 503 -12.50 -3.77 -11.26
CA CYS A 503 -13.51 -3.71 -12.31
C CYS A 503 -14.80 -4.47 -11.95
N GLN A 504 -14.74 -5.39 -10.97
CA GLN A 504 -15.91 -6.15 -10.48
C GLN A 504 -16.86 -5.29 -9.63
N CYS A 505 -16.35 -4.19 -9.04
CA CYS A 505 -17.18 -3.26 -8.31
C CYS A 505 -18.18 -2.57 -9.25
N ALA A 506 -19.39 -2.29 -8.74
CA ALA A 506 -20.29 -1.37 -9.39
C ALA A 506 -19.73 0.06 -9.39
N SER A 507 -20.08 0.84 -10.40
CA SER A 507 -19.61 2.21 -10.57
C SER A 507 -20.03 3.11 -9.40
N CYS A 508 -19.06 3.81 -8.82
CA CYS A 508 -19.34 4.95 -7.95
C CYS A 508 -19.80 6.13 -8.81
N GLN A 509 -20.75 6.92 -8.31
CA GLN A 509 -21.18 8.17 -8.91
C GLN A 509 -20.14 9.29 -8.68
N GLY A 510 -20.37 10.47 -9.26
CA GLY A 510 -19.57 11.67 -8.98
C GLY A 510 -18.06 11.46 -9.19
N ASN A 511 -17.68 10.72 -10.24
CA ASN A 511 -16.29 10.32 -10.53
C ASN A 511 -15.56 9.50 -9.44
N GLY A 512 -16.25 9.03 -8.39
CA GLY A 512 -15.69 8.22 -7.31
C GLY A 512 -14.91 7.01 -7.79
N VAL A 513 -13.84 6.66 -7.08
CA VAL A 513 -12.96 5.55 -7.45
C VAL A 513 -13.35 4.29 -6.65
N PRO A 514 -13.89 3.24 -7.29
CA PRO A 514 -14.15 1.98 -6.61
C PRO A 514 -12.84 1.27 -6.30
N VAL A 515 -12.76 0.70 -5.10
CA VAL A 515 -11.63 -0.11 -4.63
C VAL A 515 -12.18 -1.39 -4.02
N LEU A 516 -11.80 -2.52 -4.61
CA LEU A 516 -12.09 -3.84 -4.09
C LEU A 516 -11.14 -4.15 -2.92
N LYS A 517 -11.71 -4.68 -1.84
CA LYS A 517 -11.02 -5.25 -0.68
C LYS A 517 -11.65 -6.62 -0.41
N GLU A 518 -10.93 -7.69 -0.70
CA GLU A 518 -11.41 -9.06 -0.55
C GLU A 518 -12.78 -9.27 -1.25
N SER A 519 -13.88 -9.27 -0.49
CA SER A 519 -15.26 -9.49 -0.95
C SER A 519 -16.17 -8.24 -0.89
N HIS A 520 -15.64 -7.05 -0.58
CA HIS A 520 -16.41 -5.79 -0.54
C HIS A 520 -15.76 -4.66 -1.34
N CYS A 521 -16.58 -3.75 -1.87
CA CYS A 521 -16.17 -2.59 -2.65
C CYS A 521 -16.48 -1.28 -1.93
N ASP A 522 -15.43 -0.48 -1.73
CA ASP A 522 -15.53 0.89 -1.20
C ASP A 522 -15.44 1.93 -2.33
N CYS A 523 -16.19 3.02 -2.19
CA CYS A 523 -16.08 4.19 -3.07
C CYS A 523 -15.24 5.30 -2.44
N ILE A 524 -14.08 5.60 -3.03
CA ILE A 524 -13.31 6.80 -2.67
C ILE A 524 -13.96 8.01 -3.35
N CYS A 525 -14.75 8.77 -2.58
CA CYS A 525 -15.42 9.97 -3.06
C CYS A 525 -14.50 11.18 -3.16
N PRO A 526 -14.59 11.99 -4.24
CA PRO A 526 -13.91 13.29 -4.30
C PRO A 526 -14.42 14.23 -3.22
N ALA A 527 -13.58 15.14 -2.71
CA ALA A 527 -14.03 16.11 -1.71
C ALA A 527 -15.12 17.04 -2.29
N GLY A 528 -16.22 17.20 -1.55
CA GLY A 528 -17.44 17.87 -2.02
C GLY A 528 -18.58 16.89 -2.35
N PHE A 529 -18.26 15.61 -2.58
CA PHE A 529 -19.22 14.52 -2.70
C PHE A 529 -19.35 13.77 -1.36
N GLN A 530 -20.55 13.30 -1.08
CA GLN A 530 -20.92 12.54 0.12
C GLN A 530 -21.86 11.38 -0.25
N GLY A 531 -22.13 10.50 0.73
CA GLY A 531 -22.91 9.28 0.51
C GLY A 531 -22.03 8.06 0.18
N LEU A 532 -22.67 6.90 0.06
CA LEU A 532 -21.98 5.59 -0.08
C LEU A 532 -21.48 5.35 -1.50
N ALA A 533 -22.15 5.92 -2.49
CA ALA A 533 -21.75 5.88 -3.89
C ALA A 533 -21.21 7.22 -4.39
N CYS A 534 -20.99 8.20 -3.50
CA CYS A 534 -20.65 9.57 -3.86
C CYS A 534 -21.79 10.28 -4.62
N GLU A 535 -23.03 9.94 -4.30
CA GLU A 535 -24.27 10.39 -4.94
C GLU A 535 -24.73 11.79 -4.50
N ILE A 536 -24.29 12.26 -3.33
CA ILE A 536 -24.71 13.56 -2.76
C ILE A 536 -23.69 14.63 -3.14
N SER A 537 -24.11 15.62 -3.94
CA SER A 537 -23.30 16.78 -4.33
C SER A 537 -24.11 18.07 -4.42
N TYR A 538 -23.42 19.20 -4.34
CA TYR A 538 -23.99 20.53 -4.57
C TYR A 538 -23.83 21.00 -6.03
N GLN A 539 -23.06 20.27 -6.85
CA GLN A 539 -22.85 20.58 -8.26
C GLN A 539 -23.96 20.00 -9.13
N LYS A 540 -24.38 20.73 -10.16
CA LYS A 540 -25.31 20.27 -11.21
C LYS A 540 -24.53 19.98 -12.49
N ASN A 541 -25.00 19.03 -13.29
CA ASN A 541 -24.37 18.60 -14.55
C ASN A 541 -22.89 18.22 -14.39
N ILE A 542 -22.62 17.32 -13.45
CA ILE A 542 -21.31 16.72 -13.21
C ILE A 542 -20.88 15.93 -14.47
N THR A 543 -19.64 16.12 -14.94
CA THR A 543 -19.07 15.27 -15.99
C THR A 543 -18.77 13.90 -15.40
N ILE A 544 -19.00 12.82 -16.13
CA ILE A 544 -18.69 11.47 -15.64
C ILE A 544 -17.71 10.86 -16.63
N ASP A 545 -16.53 10.50 -16.14
CA ASP A 545 -15.49 9.90 -16.96
C ASP A 545 -15.74 8.41 -17.14
N GLY A 546 -15.52 7.93 -18.36
CA GLY A 546 -15.70 6.53 -18.71
C GLY A 546 -14.71 5.63 -17.98
N LYS A 547 -15.19 4.51 -17.43
CA LYS A 547 -14.33 3.46 -16.85
C LYS A 547 -14.63 2.10 -17.45
N TRP A 548 -13.57 1.30 -17.61
CA TRP A 548 -13.64 -0.03 -18.17
C TRP A 548 -14.42 -1.00 -17.29
N ASN A 549 -15.24 -1.85 -17.91
CA ASN A 549 -15.70 -3.09 -17.30
C ASN A 549 -14.53 -4.09 -17.15
N CYS A 550 -14.80 -5.26 -16.55
CA CYS A 550 -13.82 -6.33 -16.55
C CYS A 550 -13.58 -6.89 -17.96
N TRP A 551 -12.34 -7.30 -18.20
CA TRP A 551 -11.99 -8.08 -19.38
C TRP A 551 -12.84 -9.35 -19.48
N SER A 552 -13.27 -9.68 -20.69
CA SER A 552 -13.84 -10.98 -21.01
C SER A 552 -12.85 -12.11 -20.70
N ASN A 553 -13.36 -13.33 -20.61
CA ASN A 553 -12.51 -14.51 -20.74
C ASN A 553 -11.79 -14.48 -22.09
N TRP A 554 -10.61 -15.12 -22.13
CA TRP A 554 -9.90 -15.39 -23.37
C TRP A 554 -10.75 -16.31 -24.25
N SER A 555 -10.79 -16.02 -25.56
CA SER A 555 -11.26 -16.97 -26.55
C SER A 555 -10.38 -18.22 -26.61
N SER A 556 -10.93 -19.34 -27.08
CA SER A 556 -10.18 -20.54 -27.38
C SER A 556 -9.06 -20.24 -28.38
N CYS A 557 -7.91 -20.88 -28.22
CA CYS A 557 -6.77 -20.69 -29.11
C CYS A 557 -7.16 -21.01 -30.56
N SER A 558 -7.05 -20.02 -31.45
CA SER A 558 -7.42 -20.12 -32.86
C SER A 558 -6.36 -19.44 -33.71
N GLY A 559 -5.80 -20.17 -34.68
CA GLY A 559 -4.72 -19.65 -35.54
C GLY A 559 -3.45 -19.22 -34.79
N GLY A 560 -3.16 -19.81 -33.62
CA GLY A 560 -2.01 -19.42 -32.77
C GLY A 560 -2.22 -18.18 -31.91
N HIS A 561 -3.47 -17.70 -31.81
CA HIS A 561 -3.82 -16.53 -31.01
C HIS A 561 -5.08 -16.74 -30.16
N LYS A 562 -5.13 -16.07 -29.02
CA LYS A 562 -6.31 -15.91 -28.16
C LYS A 562 -6.58 -14.43 -27.95
N THR A 563 -7.85 -14.05 -27.86
CA THR A 563 -8.32 -12.66 -27.78
C THR A 563 -9.21 -12.44 -26.56
N ARG A 564 -9.18 -11.23 -25.98
CA ARG A 564 -10.13 -10.78 -24.96
C ARG A 564 -10.55 -9.34 -25.21
N GLN A 565 -11.74 -8.97 -24.76
CA GLN A 565 -12.34 -7.66 -25.00
C GLN A 565 -12.90 -7.05 -23.71
N ARG A 566 -13.00 -5.73 -23.68
CA ARG A 566 -13.64 -4.94 -22.61
C ARG A 566 -14.35 -3.74 -23.22
N GLN A 567 -15.31 -3.18 -22.48
CA GLN A 567 -16.16 -2.08 -22.90
C GLN A 567 -16.14 -0.94 -21.89
N CYS A 568 -16.25 0.29 -22.40
CA CYS A 568 -16.20 1.52 -21.62
C CYS A 568 -17.60 1.88 -21.07
N HIS A 569 -18.08 1.11 -20.08
CA HIS A 569 -19.46 1.25 -19.58
C HIS A 569 -19.63 1.11 -18.05
N ASN A 570 -18.55 1.13 -17.24
CA ASN A 570 -18.65 0.98 -15.78
C ASN A 570 -18.05 2.16 -14.99
N PRO A 571 -18.53 3.42 -15.18
CA PRO A 571 -19.67 3.86 -16.00
C PRO A 571 -19.26 4.25 -17.43
N PRO A 572 -20.23 4.47 -18.36
CA PRO A 572 -19.94 5.12 -19.64
C PRO A 572 -19.70 6.64 -19.43
N PRO A 573 -18.96 7.32 -20.33
CA PRO A 573 -18.74 8.76 -20.23
C PRO A 573 -20.06 9.54 -20.41
N GLN A 574 -20.28 10.57 -19.58
CA GLN A 574 -21.47 11.44 -19.65
C GLN A 574 -21.11 12.92 -19.49
N ASN A 575 -21.98 13.80 -20.01
CA ASN A 575 -21.87 15.26 -19.94
C ASN A 575 -20.52 15.82 -20.42
N GLY A 576 -19.85 15.15 -21.36
CA GLY A 576 -18.52 15.53 -21.86
C GLY A 576 -17.33 15.00 -21.06
N GLY A 577 -17.53 14.03 -20.15
CA GLY A 577 -16.44 13.31 -19.49
C GLY A 577 -15.59 12.48 -20.46
N SER A 578 -14.38 12.15 -20.02
CA SER A 578 -13.34 11.55 -20.86
C SER A 578 -13.64 10.09 -21.23
N PRO A 579 -13.26 9.63 -22.45
CA PRO A 579 -13.35 8.22 -22.82
C PRO A 579 -12.34 7.38 -22.03
N CYS A 580 -12.57 6.07 -21.91
CA CYS A 580 -11.68 5.18 -21.19
C CYS A 580 -10.28 5.09 -21.83
N PRO A 581 -9.18 5.28 -21.08
CA PRO A 581 -7.83 5.21 -21.62
C PRO A 581 -7.36 3.77 -21.89
N GLY A 582 -6.59 3.57 -22.96
CA GLY A 582 -6.00 2.29 -23.36
C GLY A 582 -6.88 1.42 -24.28
N PRO A 583 -6.47 0.17 -24.58
CA PRO A 583 -7.10 -0.65 -25.61
C PRO A 583 -8.40 -1.32 -25.13
N ALA A 584 -9.38 -1.43 -26.03
CA ALA A 584 -10.63 -2.19 -25.81
C ALA A 584 -10.49 -3.71 -26.09
N SER A 585 -9.49 -4.11 -26.86
CA SER A 585 -9.23 -5.51 -27.24
C SER A 585 -7.75 -5.83 -27.06
N GLU A 586 -7.45 -7.05 -26.65
CA GLU A 586 -6.10 -7.56 -26.46
C GLU A 586 -5.97 -8.94 -27.11
N THR A 587 -4.82 -9.19 -27.73
CA THR A 587 -4.48 -10.45 -28.40
C THR A 587 -3.17 -10.98 -27.84
N LEU A 588 -3.13 -12.26 -27.50
CA LEU A 588 -1.92 -12.98 -27.09
C LEU A 588 -1.71 -14.20 -27.97
N ASN A 589 -0.45 -14.62 -28.11
CA ASN A 589 -0.11 -15.85 -28.80
C ASN A 589 -0.39 -17.06 -27.89
N CYS A 590 -0.73 -18.19 -28.51
CA CYS A 590 -0.94 -19.49 -27.89
C CYS A 590 -0.58 -20.62 -28.88
#